data_AF-A0A9W7YWQ2-F1
#
_entry.id   AF-A0A9W7YWQ2-F1
#
_cell.length_a   1.000
_cell.length_b   1.000
_cell.length_c   1.000
_cell.angle_alpha   90.00
_cell.angle_beta   90.00
_cell.angle_gamma   90.00
#
_symmetry.space_group_name_H-M   'P 1'
#
loop_
_entity.id
_entity.type
_entity.pdbx_description
1 polymer ?
#
loop_
_entity_poly.entity_id
_entity_poly.type
_entity_poly.pdbx_seq_one_letter_code
_entity_poly.pdbx_strand_id
1 'polypeptide(L)'
;MDIDVPAGSEAPASIAKVPTSIDIAPTSIDKAAAEISTLCDRIEEIATAIATAQREQLQASSDAQQQLIGEVTGIFVRLRLLHRHLNEDKVDLTASVDKLKRDTDILALELENKQREVKYIQGEIESTTTLETIYQDIDLISVDEFMQSAPDEFKSDIGTPHKLMLARLRYEIKQRDMLMEVKATAKARRDELRLAKRKRIERLEKIDGHLQGFIKSVKLLDRSLAANGSGAQDETMGDESKPRHDGADERKDTKPSRSSRGSSSRVGTPRA
;
A
#
# COMPACT_ATOMS: atom_id res chain seq x y z
N MET A 1 -2.35 17.66 -2.74
CA MET A 1 -1.68 17.99 -1.46
C MET A 1 -0.27 17.50 -1.61
N ASP A 2 0.61 18.39 -2.05
CA ASP A 2 2.03 18.12 -2.12
C ASP A 2 2.53 17.93 -0.70
N ILE A 3 2.83 16.69 -0.35
CA ILE A 3 3.55 16.40 0.89
C ILE A 3 4.98 16.82 0.60
N ASP A 4 5.27 18.05 0.98
CA ASP A 4 6.60 18.60 1.11
C ASP A 4 7.40 17.63 1.99
N VAL A 5 8.25 16.81 1.37
CA VAL A 5 9.16 15.90 2.06
C VAL A 5 10.22 16.81 2.68
N PRO A 6 10.26 16.97 4.01
CA PRO A 6 11.26 17.83 4.62
C PRO A 6 12.64 17.23 4.36
N ALA A 7 13.40 17.90 3.51
CA ALA A 7 14.83 17.75 3.40
C ALA A 7 15.45 18.16 4.74
N GLY A 8 15.72 17.17 5.60
CA GLY A 8 16.35 17.44 6.89
C GLY A 8 15.90 16.48 7.98
N SER A 9 16.41 15.26 7.94
CA SER A 9 16.57 14.48 9.17
C SER A 9 18.04 14.15 9.26
N GLU A 10 18.69 14.81 10.21
CA GLU A 10 20.10 14.74 10.53
C GLU A 10 20.56 13.28 10.54
N ALA A 11 21.57 12.98 9.72
CA ALA A 11 22.31 11.74 9.82
C ALA A 11 22.73 11.57 11.29
N PRO A 12 22.43 10.43 11.96
CA PRO A 12 22.87 10.25 13.33
C PRO A 12 24.39 10.36 13.34
N ALA A 13 24.86 11.39 14.03
CA ALA A 13 26.25 11.67 14.32
C ALA A 13 26.84 10.52 15.16
N SER A 14 27.14 9.41 14.51
CA SER A 14 27.85 8.27 15.08
C SER A 14 28.31 7.29 13.98
N ILE A 15 28.68 7.79 12.81
CA ILE A 15 29.62 7.05 11.97
C ILE A 15 30.98 7.27 12.64
N ALA A 16 31.27 6.40 13.62
CA ALA A 16 32.59 6.30 14.20
C ALA A 16 33.59 6.32 13.05
N LYS A 17 34.48 7.31 13.10
CA LYS A 17 35.54 7.57 12.14
C LYS A 17 36.23 6.24 11.82
N VAL A 18 35.88 5.64 10.67
CA VAL A 18 36.56 4.44 10.19
C VAL A 18 38.03 4.81 10.14
N PRO A 19 38.91 4.13 10.91
CA PRO A 19 40.32 4.47 10.95
C PRO A 19 40.86 4.27 9.54
N THR A 20 41.01 5.38 8.82
CA THR A 20 41.25 5.43 7.38
C THR A 20 42.72 5.22 7.05
N SER A 21 43.53 4.87 8.04
CA SER A 21 44.96 4.69 7.87
C SER A 21 45.39 3.65 8.89
N ILE A 22 45.60 2.44 8.39
CA ILE A 22 46.60 1.58 9.01
C ILE A 22 47.91 2.31 8.69
N ASP A 23 48.49 3.00 9.68
CA ASP A 23 49.87 3.50 9.62
C ASP A 23 50.80 2.29 9.56
N ILE A 24 50.78 1.58 8.43
CA ILE A 24 51.90 0.76 8.02
C ILE A 24 52.95 1.81 7.72
N ALA A 25 53.88 2.07 8.63
CA ALA A 25 55.01 2.93 8.30
C ALA A 25 55.89 2.15 7.29
N PRO A 26 55.79 2.36 5.96
CA PRO A 26 56.57 1.62 4.99
C PRO A 26 58.08 1.81 5.23
N THR A 27 58.42 2.96 5.82
CA THR A 27 59.77 3.33 6.22
C THR A 27 60.41 2.40 7.25
N SER A 28 59.65 1.56 7.99
CA SER A 28 60.25 0.58 8.93
C SER A 28 60.74 -0.67 8.19
N ILE A 29 59.93 -1.19 7.26
CA ILE A 29 60.24 -2.40 6.49
C ILE A 29 61.39 -2.12 5.52
N ASP A 30 61.38 -0.97 4.86
CA ASP A 30 62.45 -0.57 3.93
C ASP A 30 63.80 -0.42 4.66
N LYS A 31 63.79 0.12 5.89
CA LYS A 31 64.98 0.21 6.74
C LYS A 31 65.47 -1.17 7.17
N ALA A 32 64.57 -2.06 7.59
CA ALA A 32 64.94 -3.42 7.96
C ALA A 32 65.49 -4.23 6.77
N ALA A 33 64.94 -4.03 5.56
CA ALA A 33 65.44 -4.63 4.34
C ALA A 33 66.86 -4.13 3.99
N ALA A 34 67.10 -2.82 4.13
CA ALA A 34 68.43 -2.25 3.97
C ALA A 34 69.43 -2.79 5.01
N GLU A 35 69.05 -2.87 6.29
CA GLU A 35 69.88 -3.49 7.34
C GLU A 35 70.22 -4.95 7.01
N ILE A 36 69.22 -5.76 6.61
CA ILE A 36 69.45 -7.17 6.22
C ILE A 36 70.44 -7.25 5.04
N SER A 37 70.29 -6.40 4.02
CA SER A 37 71.22 -6.36 2.88
C SER A 37 72.64 -6.08 3.34
N THR A 38 72.86 -5.05 4.15
CA THR A 38 74.20 -4.69 4.65
C THR A 38 74.85 -5.79 5.49
N LEU A 39 74.04 -6.52 6.28
CA LEU A 39 74.53 -7.64 7.08
C LEU A 39 74.91 -8.84 6.20
N CYS A 40 74.14 -9.11 5.13
CA CYS A 40 74.48 -10.14 4.15
C CYS A 40 75.75 -9.79 3.36
N ASP A 41 75.88 -8.54 2.90
CA ASP A 41 77.08 -8.06 2.20
C ASP A 41 78.33 -8.22 3.08
N ARG A 42 78.20 -7.95 4.39
CA ARG A 42 79.29 -8.13 5.35
C ARG A 42 79.63 -9.60 5.61
N ILE A 43 78.65 -10.51 5.60
CA ILE A 43 78.90 -11.96 5.66
C ILE A 43 79.65 -12.43 4.42
N GLU A 44 79.29 -11.93 3.23
CA GLU A 44 79.98 -12.26 1.97
C GLU A 44 81.44 -11.77 1.99
N GLU A 45 81.68 -10.56 2.50
CA GLU A 45 83.03 -10.01 2.69
C GLU A 45 83.87 -10.88 3.65
N ILE A 46 83.30 -11.30 4.78
CA ILE A 46 83.99 -12.18 5.74
C ILE A 46 84.23 -13.58 5.13
N ALA A 47 83.26 -14.13 4.40
CA ALA A 47 83.38 -15.43 3.77
C ALA A 47 84.47 -15.45 2.69
N THR A 48 84.57 -14.37 1.89
CA THR A 48 85.64 -14.22 0.88
C THR A 48 87.01 -14.05 1.54
N ALA A 49 87.12 -13.28 2.62
CA ALA A 49 88.35 -13.12 3.40
C ALA A 49 88.83 -14.45 4.05
N ILE A 50 87.91 -15.27 4.54
CA ILE A 50 88.23 -16.61 5.07
C ILE A 50 88.72 -17.52 3.93
N ALA A 51 88.08 -17.49 2.76
CA ALA A 51 88.42 -18.33 1.62
C ALA A 51 89.77 -17.96 0.97
N THR A 52 90.19 -16.69 1.01
CA THR A 52 91.51 -16.25 0.56
C THR A 52 92.60 -16.62 1.57
N ALA A 53 92.37 -16.39 2.87
CA ALA A 53 93.29 -16.77 3.94
C ALA A 53 93.56 -18.28 3.99
N GLN A 54 92.56 -19.12 3.68
CA GLN A 54 92.72 -20.57 3.56
C GLN A 54 93.57 -21.01 2.34
N ARG A 55 93.50 -20.28 1.22
CA ARG A 55 94.28 -20.59 0.00
C ARG A 55 95.75 -20.24 0.14
N GLU A 56 96.07 -19.17 0.85
CA GLU A 56 97.44 -18.68 1.01
C GLU A 56 98.26 -19.50 2.02
N GLN A 57 97.68 -20.53 2.65
CA GLN A 57 98.32 -21.46 3.58
C GLN A 57 99.09 -20.77 4.74
N LEU A 58 98.78 -19.49 4.99
CA LEU A 58 99.09 -18.80 6.22
C LEU A 58 98.15 -19.40 7.27
N GLN A 59 98.68 -20.16 8.22
CA GLN A 59 97.97 -20.43 9.46
C GLN A 59 97.68 -19.07 10.09
N ALA A 60 96.51 -18.49 9.77
CA ALA A 60 96.02 -17.30 10.45
C ALA A 60 96.10 -17.58 11.94
N SER A 61 96.64 -16.61 12.70
CA SER A 61 96.69 -16.71 14.16
C SER A 61 95.36 -17.24 14.69
N SER A 62 95.38 -18.21 15.60
CA SER A 62 94.18 -18.76 16.27
C SER A 62 93.23 -17.65 16.74
N ASP A 63 93.81 -16.53 17.19
CA ASP A 63 93.08 -15.34 17.64
C ASP A 63 92.32 -14.62 16.51
N ALA A 64 92.91 -14.52 15.30
CA ALA A 64 92.27 -13.89 14.15
C ALA A 64 91.08 -14.73 13.61
N GLN A 65 91.20 -16.06 13.67
CA GLN A 65 90.08 -16.95 13.33
C GLN A 65 88.96 -16.85 14.36
N GLN A 66 89.28 -16.76 15.65
CA GLN A 66 88.28 -16.57 16.71
C GLN A 66 87.56 -15.20 16.61
N GLN A 67 88.26 -14.15 16.18
CA GLN A 67 87.65 -12.84 15.91
C GLN A 67 86.64 -12.90 14.74
N LEU A 68 87.03 -13.50 13.60
CA LEU A 68 86.13 -13.68 12.44
C LEU A 68 84.89 -14.52 12.79
N ILE A 69 85.05 -15.60 13.57
CA ILE A 69 83.93 -16.42 14.05
C ILE A 69 83.02 -15.61 14.98
N GLY A 70 83.60 -14.77 15.84
CA GLY A 70 82.85 -13.85 16.71
C GLY A 70 82.02 -12.83 15.91
N GLU A 71 82.60 -12.22 14.88
CA GLU A 71 81.89 -11.28 14.00
C GLU A 71 80.73 -11.96 13.25
N VAL A 72 80.97 -13.11 12.62
CA VAL A 72 79.91 -13.88 11.92
C VAL A 72 78.79 -14.27 12.87
N THR A 73 79.13 -14.76 14.06
CA THR A 73 78.14 -15.14 15.08
C THR A 73 77.31 -13.92 15.52
N GLY A 74 77.95 -12.76 15.70
CA GLY A 74 77.26 -11.50 16.01
C GLY A 74 76.27 -11.08 14.92
N ILE A 75 76.66 -11.21 13.64
CA ILE A 75 75.77 -10.91 12.51
C ILE A 75 74.58 -11.88 12.47
N PHE A 76 74.79 -13.19 12.68
CA PHE A 76 73.70 -14.16 12.72
C PHE A 76 72.72 -13.92 13.88
N VAL A 77 73.21 -13.50 15.05
CA VAL A 77 72.37 -13.11 16.18
C VAL A 77 71.54 -11.87 15.81
N ARG A 78 72.14 -10.87 15.16
CA ARG A 78 71.43 -9.67 14.70
C ARG A 78 70.36 -10.00 13.65
N LEU A 79 70.65 -10.87 12.69
CA LEU A 79 69.70 -11.31 11.67
C LEU A 79 68.52 -12.08 12.29
N ARG A 80 68.79 -12.96 13.26
CA ARG A 80 67.75 -13.67 14.01
C ARG A 80 66.85 -12.71 14.79
N LEU A 81 67.44 -11.69 15.41
CA LEU A 81 66.70 -10.66 16.13
C LEU A 81 65.79 -9.85 15.19
N LEU A 82 66.32 -9.41 14.04
CA LEU A 82 65.54 -8.72 13.01
C LEU A 82 64.39 -9.59 12.48
N HIS A 83 64.64 -10.87 12.21
CA HIS A 83 63.60 -11.80 11.76
C HIS A 83 62.48 -11.94 12.79
N ARG A 84 62.83 -12.01 14.08
CA ARG A 84 61.84 -12.06 15.15
C ARG A 84 60.99 -10.80 15.21
N HIS A 85 61.61 -9.62 15.14
CA HIS A 85 60.89 -8.34 15.10
C HIS A 85 59.94 -8.25 13.90
N LEU A 86 60.40 -8.60 12.70
CA LEU A 86 59.54 -8.59 11.49
C LEU A 86 58.34 -9.54 11.64
N ASN A 87 58.55 -10.69 12.28
CA ASN A 87 57.47 -11.65 12.48
C ASN A 87 56.47 -11.17 13.55
N GLU A 88 56.95 -10.52 14.61
CA GLU A 88 56.10 -9.84 15.61
C GLU A 88 55.27 -8.72 14.94
N ASP A 89 55.92 -7.82 14.19
CA ASP A 89 55.25 -6.75 13.44
C ASP A 89 54.22 -7.28 12.44
N LYS A 90 54.54 -8.39 11.75
CA LYS A 90 53.62 -9.06 10.84
C LYS A 90 52.37 -9.55 11.58
N VAL A 91 52.55 -10.22 12.71
CA VAL A 91 51.43 -10.75 13.51
C VAL A 91 50.54 -9.59 13.98
N ASP A 92 51.14 -8.52 14.49
CA ASP A 92 50.41 -7.34 14.97
C ASP A 92 49.65 -6.65 13.83
N LEU A 93 50.28 -6.50 12.66
CA LEU A 93 49.63 -5.94 11.48
C LEU A 93 48.46 -6.81 11.02
N THR A 94 48.63 -8.14 10.97
CA THR A 94 47.54 -9.05 10.59
C THR A 94 46.38 -8.98 11.58
N ALA A 95 46.65 -8.89 12.89
CA ALA A 95 45.62 -8.73 13.91
C ALA A 95 44.87 -7.39 13.75
N SER A 96 45.57 -6.30 13.46
CA SER A 96 44.96 -4.98 13.20
C SER A 96 44.10 -4.99 11.93
N VAL A 97 44.59 -5.60 10.84
CA VAL A 97 43.83 -5.75 9.59
C VAL A 97 42.58 -6.59 9.82
N ASP A 98 42.69 -7.71 10.53
CA ASP A 98 41.56 -8.58 10.81
C ASP A 98 40.53 -7.91 11.73
N LYS A 99 40.96 -7.06 12.66
CA LYS A 99 40.04 -6.24 13.44
C LYS A 99 39.26 -5.27 12.53
N LEU A 100 39.96 -4.54 11.67
CA LEU A 100 39.32 -3.58 10.75
C LEU A 100 38.35 -4.27 9.77
N LYS A 101 38.70 -5.47 9.30
CA LYS A 101 37.80 -6.30 8.47
C LYS A 101 36.52 -6.66 9.23
N ARG A 102 36.64 -7.17 10.45
CA ARG A 102 35.48 -7.51 11.29
C ARG A 102 34.59 -6.29 11.54
N ASP A 103 35.19 -5.15 11.86
CA ASP A 103 34.45 -3.90 12.09
C ASP A 103 33.71 -3.45 10.80
N THR A 104 34.34 -3.62 9.64
CA THR A 104 33.72 -3.34 8.33
C THR A 104 32.57 -4.29 8.02
N ASP A 105 32.73 -5.58 8.32
CA ASP A 105 31.67 -6.59 8.10
C ASP A 105 30.45 -6.33 9.00
N ILE A 106 30.67 -5.95 10.26
CA ILE A 106 29.59 -5.56 11.18
C ILE A 106 28.82 -4.36 10.61
N LEU A 107 29.54 -3.32 10.17
CA LEU A 107 28.92 -2.14 9.60
C LEU A 107 28.15 -2.44 8.30
N ALA A 108 28.67 -3.36 7.47
CA ALA A 108 27.98 -3.81 6.26
C ALA A 108 26.65 -4.52 6.59
N LEU A 109 26.62 -5.36 7.61
CA LEU A 109 25.40 -6.01 8.09
C LEU A 109 24.40 -5.00 8.66
N GLU A 110 24.86 -3.99 9.41
CA GLU A 110 24.02 -2.91 9.92
C GLU A 110 23.40 -2.10 8.78
N LEU A 111 24.18 -1.79 7.75
CA LEU A 111 23.71 -1.09 6.56
C LEU A 111 22.65 -1.92 5.81
N GLU A 112 22.86 -3.22 5.63
CA GLU A 112 21.85 -4.10 5.02
C GLU A 112 20.56 -4.13 5.84
N ASN A 113 20.67 -4.25 7.17
CA ASN A 113 19.52 -4.22 8.07
C ASN A 113 18.71 -2.92 7.90
N LYS A 114 19.38 -1.77 7.86
CA LYS A 114 18.73 -0.47 7.66
C LYS A 114 18.12 -0.32 6.28
N GLN A 115 18.76 -0.83 5.23
CA GLN A 115 18.19 -0.83 3.88
C GLN A 115 16.92 -1.68 3.80
N ARG A 116 16.88 -2.83 4.48
CA ARG A 116 15.66 -3.65 4.56
C ARG A 116 14.54 -2.93 5.31
N GLU A 117 14.87 -2.27 6.41
CA GLU A 117 13.91 -1.46 7.19
C GLU A 117 13.31 -0.33 6.33
N VAL A 118 14.13 0.42 5.61
CA VAL A 118 13.68 1.48 4.70
C VAL A 118 12.77 0.93 3.61
N LYS A 119 13.15 -0.17 2.95
CA LYS A 119 12.33 -0.81 1.91
C LYS A 119 10.98 -1.30 2.47
N TYR A 120 10.98 -1.86 3.67
CA TYR A 120 9.75 -2.30 4.33
C TYR A 120 8.81 -1.12 4.62
N ILE A 121 9.32 -0.05 5.23
CA ILE A 121 8.52 1.15 5.53
C ILE A 121 8.00 1.79 4.23
N GLN A 122 8.83 1.87 3.19
CA GLN A 122 8.43 2.40 1.89
C GLN A 122 7.26 1.59 1.28
N GLY A 123 7.33 0.25 1.35
CA GLY A 123 6.24 -0.62 0.91
C GLY A 123 4.95 -0.42 1.72
N GLU A 124 5.07 -0.18 3.03
CA GLU A 124 3.91 0.09 3.89
C GLU A 124 3.28 1.47 3.60
N ILE A 125 4.11 2.48 3.31
CA ILE A 125 3.65 3.80 2.86
C ILE A 125 2.89 3.68 1.54
N GLU A 126 3.43 2.96 0.56
CA GLU A 126 2.77 2.75 -0.73
C GLU A 126 1.45 1.98 -0.59
N SER A 127 1.44 0.93 0.25
CA SER A 127 0.23 0.18 0.60
C SER A 127 -0.84 1.08 1.22
N THR A 128 -0.45 1.96 2.16
CA THR A 128 -1.38 2.87 2.83
C THR A 128 -1.83 4.01 1.91
N THR A 129 -0.98 4.44 0.97
CA THR A 129 -1.30 5.51 0.02
C THR A 129 -2.26 5.05 -1.06
N THR A 130 -2.14 3.79 -1.49
CA THR A 130 -3.05 3.17 -2.48
C THR A 130 -4.35 2.65 -1.87
N LEU A 131 -4.52 2.79 -0.55
CA LEU A 131 -5.75 2.39 0.14
C LEU A 131 -6.90 3.33 -0.25
N GLU A 132 -7.63 2.92 -1.27
CA GLU A 132 -8.89 3.55 -1.66
C GLU A 132 -9.92 3.31 -0.56
N THR A 133 -10.49 4.40 -0.08
CA THR A 133 -11.50 4.40 0.98
C THR A 133 -12.82 4.83 0.38
N ILE A 134 -13.90 4.26 0.90
CA ILE A 134 -15.26 4.48 0.39
C ILE A 134 -15.62 5.98 0.33
N TYR A 135 -15.01 6.83 1.17
CA TYR A 135 -15.30 8.26 1.20
C TYR A 135 -14.82 9.04 -0.05
N GLN A 136 -13.89 8.50 -0.83
CA GLN A 136 -13.33 9.16 -2.00
C GLN A 136 -14.32 9.17 -3.18
N ASP A 137 -15.17 8.15 -3.28
CA ASP A 137 -16.13 7.97 -4.38
C ASP A 137 -17.57 8.34 -4.01
N ILE A 138 -17.78 9.06 -2.91
CA ILE A 138 -19.13 9.47 -2.51
C ILE A 138 -19.58 10.62 -3.42
N ASP A 139 -20.74 10.45 -4.06
CA ASP A 139 -21.43 11.52 -4.76
C ASP A 139 -21.94 12.56 -3.74
N LEU A 140 -21.21 13.66 -3.61
CA LEU A 140 -21.57 14.81 -2.79
C LEU A 140 -22.06 16.00 -3.64
N ILE A 141 -22.96 16.81 -3.08
CA ILE A 141 -23.39 18.12 -3.59
C ILE A 141 -22.16 18.96 -3.87
N SER A 142 -22.10 19.61 -5.04
CA SER A 142 -20.93 20.42 -5.43
C SER A 142 -20.61 21.52 -4.40
N VAL A 143 -19.35 21.97 -4.38
CA VAL A 143 -18.92 23.00 -3.40
C VAL A 143 -19.73 24.29 -3.60
N ASP A 144 -20.03 24.66 -4.85
CA ASP A 144 -20.78 25.87 -5.17
C ASP A 144 -22.23 25.79 -4.68
N GLU A 145 -22.89 24.65 -4.92
CA GLU A 145 -24.25 24.42 -4.44
C GLU A 145 -24.31 24.35 -2.90
N PHE A 146 -23.30 23.77 -2.25
CA PHE A 146 -23.19 23.76 -0.79
C PHE A 146 -23.06 25.18 -0.24
N MET A 147 -22.20 26.02 -0.84
CA MET A 147 -22.03 27.41 -0.39
C MET A 147 -23.27 28.26 -0.58
N GLN A 148 -24.13 27.93 -1.54
CA GLN A 148 -25.39 28.65 -1.77
C GLN A 148 -26.54 28.14 -0.88
N SER A 149 -26.65 26.83 -0.70
CA SER A 149 -27.82 26.19 -0.06
C SER A 149 -27.65 25.93 1.44
N ALA A 150 -26.41 25.79 1.93
CA ALA A 150 -26.18 25.44 3.32
C ALA A 150 -26.46 26.64 4.26
N PRO A 151 -27.10 26.42 5.42
CA PRO A 151 -27.18 27.41 6.49
C PRO A 151 -25.79 27.77 7.06
N ASP A 152 -25.65 28.98 7.60
CA ASP A 152 -24.38 29.48 8.15
C ASP A 152 -23.86 28.64 9.33
N GLU A 153 -24.75 27.93 10.03
CA GLU A 153 -24.40 26.92 11.04
C GLU A 153 -23.38 25.89 10.52
N PHE A 154 -23.51 25.46 9.26
CA PHE A 154 -22.64 24.49 8.62
C PHE A 154 -21.44 25.12 7.91
N LYS A 155 -21.41 26.45 7.75
CA LYS A 155 -20.34 27.16 7.03
C LYS A 155 -19.24 27.73 7.93
N SER A 156 -19.43 27.64 9.24
CA SER A 156 -18.58 28.30 10.23
C SER A 156 -17.17 27.72 10.37
N ASP A 157 -16.93 26.45 10.00
CA ASP A 157 -15.62 25.78 10.17
C ASP A 157 -15.10 25.15 8.86
N ILE A 158 -14.92 25.96 7.81
CA ILE A 158 -14.49 25.49 6.47
C ILE A 158 -12.96 25.58 6.24
N GLY A 159 -12.18 26.02 7.23
CA GLY A 159 -10.77 26.42 7.04
C GLY A 159 -9.79 25.38 6.44
N THR A 160 -10.14 24.08 6.41
CA THR A 160 -9.34 23.04 5.74
C THR A 160 -10.21 22.19 4.81
N PRO A 161 -9.66 21.59 3.73
CA PRO A 161 -10.45 20.79 2.79
C PRO A 161 -11.13 19.58 3.45
N HIS A 162 -10.50 18.97 4.46
CA HIS A 162 -11.12 17.92 5.26
C HIS A 162 -12.33 18.43 6.04
N LYS A 163 -12.23 19.62 6.66
CA LYS A 163 -13.34 20.21 7.39
C LYS A 163 -14.49 20.64 6.44
N LEU A 164 -14.16 21.16 5.26
CA LEU A 164 -15.14 21.43 4.20
C LEU A 164 -15.90 20.15 3.81
N MET A 165 -15.20 19.03 3.63
CA MET A 165 -15.82 17.74 3.32
C MET A 165 -16.77 17.30 4.45
N LEU A 166 -16.35 17.39 5.70
CA LEU A 166 -17.19 17.05 6.86
C LEU A 166 -18.43 17.94 6.96
N ALA A 167 -18.29 19.24 6.71
CA ALA A 167 -19.40 20.18 6.70
C ALA A 167 -20.43 19.83 5.62
N ARG A 168 -19.97 19.48 4.40
CA ARG A 168 -20.81 19.00 3.29
C ARG A 168 -21.55 17.71 3.66
N LEU A 169 -20.84 16.72 4.22
CA LEU A 169 -21.46 15.46 4.67
C LEU A 169 -22.55 15.68 5.71
N ARG A 170 -22.30 16.52 6.71
CA ARG A 170 -23.28 16.83 7.77
C ARG A 170 -24.54 17.48 7.20
N TYR A 171 -24.37 18.41 6.27
CA TYR A 171 -25.49 19.08 5.61
C TYR A 171 -26.31 18.11 4.76
N GLU A 172 -25.66 17.24 3.98
CA GLU A 172 -26.34 16.23 3.19
C GLU A 172 -27.10 15.21 4.03
N ILE A 173 -26.55 14.78 5.17
CA ILE A 173 -27.27 13.89 6.09
C ILE A 173 -28.57 14.56 6.54
N LYS A 174 -28.50 15.82 6.98
CA LYS A 174 -29.68 16.60 7.37
C LYS A 174 -30.70 16.73 6.23
N GLN A 175 -30.24 16.98 5.00
CA GLN A 175 -31.12 17.01 3.84
C GLN A 175 -31.76 15.66 3.54
N ARG A 176 -31.00 14.57 3.56
CA ARG A 176 -31.50 13.20 3.30
C ARG A 176 -32.53 12.80 4.35
N ASP A 177 -32.32 13.15 5.61
CA ASP A 177 -33.29 12.91 6.69
C ASP A 177 -34.60 13.67 6.46
N MET A 178 -34.52 14.96 6.12
CA MET A 178 -35.70 15.75 5.76
C MET A 178 -36.45 15.18 4.56
N LEU A 179 -35.74 14.76 3.51
CA LEU A 179 -36.34 14.16 2.32
C LEU A 179 -36.95 12.79 2.63
N MET A 180 -36.36 12.00 3.52
CA MET A 180 -36.93 10.73 3.97
C MET A 180 -38.26 10.94 4.71
N GLU A 181 -38.35 11.96 5.56
CA GLU A 181 -39.60 12.28 6.27
C GLU A 181 -40.69 12.79 5.30
N VAL A 182 -40.34 13.66 4.36
CA VAL A 182 -41.26 14.10 3.29
C VAL A 182 -41.72 12.92 2.44
N LYS A 183 -40.81 11.99 2.10
CA LYS A 183 -41.15 10.77 1.36
C LYS A 183 -42.10 9.87 2.17
N ALA A 184 -41.88 9.74 3.47
CA ALA A 184 -42.73 8.93 4.35
C ALA A 184 -44.16 9.52 4.44
N THR A 185 -44.28 10.83 4.68
CA THR A 185 -45.57 11.52 4.74
C THR A 185 -46.31 11.50 3.41
N ALA A 186 -45.61 11.75 2.30
CA ALA A 186 -46.19 11.67 0.96
C ALA A 186 -46.65 10.25 0.62
N LYS A 187 -45.89 9.23 1.01
CA LYS A 187 -46.27 7.82 0.84
C LYS A 187 -47.52 7.48 1.66
N ALA A 188 -47.60 7.93 2.91
CA ALA A 188 -48.77 7.74 3.76
C ALA A 188 -50.03 8.38 3.14
N ARG A 189 -49.94 9.65 2.72
CA ARG A 189 -51.04 10.36 2.05
C ARG A 189 -51.48 9.68 0.76
N ARG A 190 -50.53 9.21 -0.04
CA ARG A 190 -50.81 8.45 -1.27
C ARG A 190 -51.56 7.16 -0.97
N ASP A 191 -51.16 6.44 0.08
CA ASP A 191 -51.78 5.16 0.44
C ASP A 191 -53.18 5.38 1.05
N GLU A 192 -53.40 6.45 1.80
CA GLU A 192 -54.71 6.91 2.26
C GLU A 192 -55.65 7.23 1.09
N LEU A 193 -55.20 8.04 0.14
CA LEU A 193 -55.98 8.39 -1.06
C LEU A 193 -56.32 7.15 -1.89
N ARG A 194 -55.41 6.18 -1.99
CA ARG A 194 -55.68 4.90 -2.65
C ARG A 194 -56.75 4.09 -1.93
N LEU A 195 -56.73 4.06 -0.60
CA LEU A 195 -57.76 3.39 0.18
C LEU A 195 -59.12 4.10 0.02
N ALA A 196 -59.15 5.42 0.07
CA ALA A 196 -60.37 6.20 -0.15
C ALA A 196 -60.95 5.97 -1.56
N LYS A 197 -60.09 5.91 -2.59
CA LYS A 197 -60.48 5.56 -3.96
C LYS A 197 -61.09 4.16 -4.03
N ARG A 198 -60.44 3.14 -3.44
CA ARG A 198 -60.99 1.76 -3.39
C ARG A 198 -62.37 1.72 -2.73
N LYS A 199 -62.51 2.33 -1.55
CA LYS A 199 -63.81 2.43 -0.85
C LYS A 199 -64.87 3.15 -1.68
N ARG A 200 -64.50 4.17 -2.48
CA ARG A 200 -65.45 4.85 -3.37
C ARG A 200 -65.87 3.97 -4.53
N ILE A 201 -64.94 3.23 -5.14
CA ILE A 201 -65.23 2.25 -6.20
C ILE A 201 -66.17 1.16 -5.67
N GLU A 202 -65.86 0.55 -4.52
CA GLU A 202 -66.72 -0.46 -3.88
C GLU A 202 -68.13 0.08 -3.59
N ARG A 203 -68.26 1.35 -3.18
CA ARG A 203 -69.58 1.98 -3.01
C ARG A 203 -70.30 2.19 -4.34
N LEU A 204 -69.59 2.61 -5.39
CA LEU A 204 -70.17 2.79 -6.72
C LEU A 204 -70.63 1.45 -7.30
N GLU A 205 -69.85 0.37 -7.14
CA GLU A 205 -70.22 -0.98 -7.54
C GLU A 205 -71.48 -1.47 -6.82
N LYS A 206 -71.62 -1.18 -5.51
CA LYS A 206 -72.85 -1.48 -4.76
C LYS A 206 -74.06 -0.72 -5.29
N ILE A 207 -73.91 0.57 -5.56
CA ILE A 207 -74.99 1.40 -6.13
C ILE A 207 -75.36 0.90 -7.52
N ASP A 208 -74.38 0.58 -8.37
CA ASP A 208 -74.61 0.02 -9.70
C ASP A 208 -75.35 -1.33 -9.61
N GLY A 209 -74.95 -2.21 -8.68
CA GLY A 209 -75.66 -3.46 -8.41
C GLY A 209 -77.12 -3.24 -7.97
N HIS A 210 -77.39 -2.26 -7.09
CA HIS A 210 -78.75 -1.90 -6.71
C HIS A 210 -79.56 -1.37 -7.90
N LEU A 211 -78.99 -0.49 -8.70
CA LEU A 211 -79.63 0.07 -9.89
C LEU A 211 -79.93 -1.01 -10.93
N GLN A 212 -79.00 -1.93 -11.19
CA GLN A 212 -79.25 -3.09 -12.04
C GLN A 212 -80.38 -3.96 -11.48
N GLY A 213 -80.45 -4.13 -10.16
CA GLY A 213 -81.57 -4.79 -9.49
C GLY A 213 -82.91 -4.08 -9.71
N PHE A 214 -82.95 -2.76 -9.53
CA PHE A 214 -84.13 -1.94 -9.83
C PHE A 214 -84.54 -1.99 -11.29
N ILE A 215 -83.59 -1.93 -12.23
CA ILE A 215 -83.88 -2.05 -13.67
C ILE A 215 -84.50 -3.42 -13.97
N LYS A 216 -84.01 -4.50 -13.35
CA LYS A 216 -84.59 -5.84 -13.50
C LYS A 216 -86.01 -5.92 -12.92
N SER A 217 -86.26 -5.34 -11.75
CA SER A 217 -87.60 -5.33 -11.16
C SER A 217 -88.57 -4.46 -11.94
N VAL A 218 -88.16 -3.28 -12.42
CA VAL A 218 -88.97 -2.43 -13.31
C VAL A 218 -89.26 -3.15 -14.61
N LYS A 219 -88.28 -3.79 -15.27
CA LYS A 219 -88.53 -4.62 -16.46
C LYS A 219 -89.51 -5.77 -16.19
N LEU A 220 -89.46 -6.37 -15.01
CA LEU A 220 -90.41 -7.42 -14.61
C LEU A 220 -91.81 -6.85 -14.41
N LEU A 221 -91.92 -5.67 -13.79
CA LEU A 221 -93.19 -4.94 -13.65
C LEU A 221 -93.74 -4.53 -15.02
N ASP A 222 -92.94 -3.95 -15.90
CA ASP A 222 -93.30 -3.63 -17.29
C ASP A 222 -93.81 -4.87 -18.01
N ARG A 223 -93.14 -6.02 -17.87
CA ARG A 223 -93.61 -7.29 -18.42
C ARG A 223 -94.91 -7.77 -17.80
N SER A 224 -95.13 -7.57 -16.49
CA SER A 224 -96.37 -7.94 -15.82
C SER A 224 -97.55 -7.01 -16.16
N LEU A 225 -97.26 -5.72 -16.35
CA LEU A 225 -98.21 -4.70 -16.79
C LEU A 225 -98.56 -4.90 -18.26
N ALA A 226 -97.59 -5.22 -19.10
CA ALA A 226 -97.80 -5.67 -20.47
C ALA A 226 -98.55 -7.01 -20.54
N ALA A 227 -98.32 -7.95 -19.61
CA ALA A 227 -99.08 -9.19 -19.55
C ALA A 227 -100.53 -9.01 -19.08
N ASN A 228 -100.81 -7.97 -18.26
CA ASN A 228 -102.17 -7.57 -17.89
C ASN A 228 -102.86 -6.70 -18.95
N GLY A 229 -102.12 -6.22 -19.94
CA GLY A 229 -102.62 -5.47 -21.08
C GLY A 229 -102.28 -6.20 -22.37
N SER A 230 -103.16 -7.12 -22.79
CA SER A 230 -103.13 -7.88 -24.05
C SER A 230 -102.17 -9.07 -24.12
N GLY A 231 -102.77 -10.25 -24.28
CA GLY A 231 -102.13 -11.35 -24.98
C GLY A 231 -102.14 -11.04 -26.48
N ALA A 232 -100.98 -11.14 -27.12
CA ALA A 232 -100.82 -11.47 -28.53
C ALA A 232 -99.33 -11.66 -28.81
N GLN A 233 -99.06 -12.61 -29.69
CA GLN A 233 -97.77 -13.01 -30.23
C GLN A 233 -97.09 -11.84 -30.97
N ASP A 234 -95.76 -11.87 -31.12
CA ASP A 234 -95.13 -12.06 -32.44
C ASP A 234 -93.60 -12.12 -32.35
N GLU A 235 -93.00 -12.82 -33.29
CA GLU A 235 -91.58 -12.98 -33.55
C GLU A 235 -90.92 -11.71 -34.11
N THR A 236 -89.57 -11.68 -34.14
CA THR A 236 -88.66 -11.23 -35.23
C THR A 236 -87.30 -10.79 -34.63
N MET A 237 -86.19 -11.45 -34.93
CA MET A 237 -85.32 -11.37 -36.14
C MET A 237 -84.47 -10.11 -36.24
N GLY A 238 -83.13 -10.30 -36.25
CA GLY A 238 -82.08 -9.41 -36.81
C GLY A 238 -81.99 -7.99 -36.23
N ASP A 239 -80.93 -7.22 -36.35
CA ASP A 239 -79.58 -7.36 -36.89
C ASP A 239 -78.83 -6.06 -36.48
N GLU A 240 -77.50 -6.14 -36.43
CA GLU A 240 -76.49 -5.08 -36.51
C GLU A 240 -76.66 -3.72 -35.78
N SER A 241 -75.66 -3.41 -34.95
CA SER A 241 -74.92 -2.14 -35.02
C SER A 241 -73.57 -2.22 -34.28
N LYS A 242 -72.48 -2.28 -35.05
CA LYS A 242 -71.15 -1.78 -34.63
C LYS A 242 -71.11 -0.26 -34.80
N PRO A 243 -70.32 0.46 -33.99
CA PRO A 243 -69.10 1.10 -34.53
C PRO A 243 -67.87 0.87 -33.61
N ARG A 244 -66.69 0.51 -34.13
CA ARG A 244 -65.57 1.38 -34.62
C ARG A 244 -64.98 2.29 -33.52
N HIS A 245 -63.77 1.97 -33.04
CA HIS A 245 -62.48 2.70 -33.25
C HIS A 245 -62.42 4.00 -32.42
N ASP A 246 -61.45 4.36 -31.58
CA ASP A 246 -59.97 4.35 -31.53
C ASP A 246 -59.59 4.55 -30.04
N GLY A 247 -58.43 4.28 -29.45
CA GLY A 247 -57.04 4.15 -29.86
C GLY A 247 -56.17 4.60 -28.66
N ALA A 248 -54.98 4.00 -28.51
CA ALA A 248 -53.87 4.35 -27.58
C ALA A 248 -54.15 4.18 -26.06
N ASP A 249 -53.23 3.69 -25.20
CA ASP A 249 -51.77 3.76 -25.25
C ASP A 249 -51.15 2.60 -24.44
N GLU A 250 -50.08 2.02 -24.98
CA GLU A 250 -49.20 1.03 -24.35
C GLU A 250 -48.35 1.70 -23.27
N ARG A 251 -48.26 1.13 -22.06
CA ARG A 251 -46.99 1.15 -21.29
C ARG A 251 -46.74 -0.20 -20.64
N LYS A 252 -45.72 -0.86 -21.19
CA LYS A 252 -45.14 -2.14 -20.77
C LYS A 252 -44.62 -2.07 -19.34
N ASP A 253 -45.04 -3.04 -18.53
CA ASP A 253 -44.42 -3.38 -17.26
C ASP A 253 -43.06 -4.04 -17.50
N THR A 254 -41.99 -3.27 -17.31
CA THR A 254 -40.62 -3.78 -17.25
C THR A 254 -40.38 -4.41 -15.88
N LYS A 255 -40.45 -5.74 -15.78
CA LYS A 255 -39.91 -6.50 -14.63
C LYS A 255 -38.39 -6.60 -14.77
N PRO A 256 -37.59 -6.35 -13.71
CA PRO A 256 -36.16 -6.59 -13.78
C PRO A 256 -35.85 -8.08 -13.70
N SER A 257 -34.99 -8.52 -14.62
CA SER A 257 -34.35 -9.82 -14.69
C SER A 257 -33.49 -10.09 -13.46
N ARG A 258 -33.68 -11.27 -12.85
CA ARG A 258 -32.73 -11.86 -11.89
C ARG A 258 -31.41 -12.14 -12.60
N SER A 259 -30.37 -11.37 -12.30
CA SER A 259 -29.00 -11.70 -12.66
C SER A 259 -28.44 -12.73 -11.67
N SER A 260 -27.80 -13.74 -12.25
CA SER A 260 -27.07 -14.82 -11.61
C SER A 260 -26.01 -14.33 -10.61
N ARG A 261 -26.02 -14.92 -9.42
CA ARG A 261 -24.90 -14.89 -8.48
C ARG A 261 -23.69 -15.60 -9.11
N GLY A 262 -22.65 -14.82 -9.43
CA GLY A 262 -21.31 -15.34 -9.64
C GLY A 262 -20.70 -15.73 -8.29
N SER A 263 -20.48 -17.03 -8.08
CA SER A 263 -19.68 -17.58 -7.00
C SER A 263 -18.21 -17.56 -7.44
N SER A 264 -17.46 -16.53 -7.05
CA SER A 264 -16.01 -16.52 -7.24
C SER A 264 -15.35 -17.31 -6.12
N SER A 265 -14.91 -18.54 -6.44
CA SER A 265 -14.07 -19.36 -5.58
C SER A 265 -12.67 -18.74 -5.47
N ARG A 266 -12.22 -18.54 -4.24
CA ARG A 266 -10.89 -18.04 -3.87
C ARG A 266 -9.88 -19.18 -4.12
N VAL A 267 -9.09 -19.06 -5.18
CA VAL A 267 -7.91 -19.92 -5.40
C VAL A 267 -6.81 -19.45 -4.45
N GLY A 268 -6.35 -20.34 -3.57
CA GLY A 268 -5.20 -20.12 -2.71
C GLY A 268 -3.90 -20.15 -3.50
N THR A 269 -3.03 -19.18 -3.25
CA THR A 269 -1.63 -19.19 -3.69
C THR A 269 -0.84 -20.25 -2.90
N PRO A 270 0.00 -21.07 -3.56
CA PRO A 270 0.94 -21.94 -2.87
C PRO A 270 2.13 -21.13 -2.32
N ARG A 271 2.54 -21.51 -1.12
CA ARG A 271 3.72 -21.03 -0.41
C ARG A 271 4.97 -21.66 -1.05
N ALA A 272 5.95 -20.84 -1.41
CA ALA A 272 7.35 -21.23 -1.59
C ALA A 272 8.15 -20.65 -0.44
#